data_AF-A0A667YBX2-F1
#
_entry.id   AF-A0A667YBX2-F1
#
_cell.length_a   1.000
_cell.length_b   1.000
_cell.length_c   1.000
_cell.angle_alpha   90.00
_cell.angle_beta   90.00
_cell.angle_gamma   90.00
#
_symmetry.space_group_name_H-M   'P 1'
#
loop_
_entity.id
_entity.type
_entity.pdbx_description
1 polymer ?
#
loop_
_entity_poly.entity_id
_entity_poly.type
_entity_poly.pdbx_seq_one_letter_code
_entity_poly.pdbx_strand_id
1 'polypeptide(L)'
;GSLPIAHIAIGAVYRNECPAAPFIPLYLIVSGAGSLLLTAHLAFPKFIGWNEDGLGFKSWLYYNISLSLFLFIWFIFGNYHVYSIYPPNYNKDTADPIGVRPHCNRTVYLFAFWTITLIYGFAAFSLLIVGCTFSCLAALKLLTVLPFQEMTE
;
A
#
# COMPACT_ATOMS: atom_id res chain seq x y z
N GLY A 1 -9.11 10.09 6.37
CA GLY A 1 -8.44 8.79 6.37
C GLY A 1 -9.31 7.70 6.95
N SER A 2 -10.38 7.31 6.24
CA SER A 2 -11.30 6.23 6.69
C SER A 2 -10.74 4.83 6.42
N LEU A 3 -9.96 4.65 5.35
CA LEU A 3 -9.38 3.36 4.96
C LEU A 3 -8.45 2.73 6.02
N PRO A 4 -7.50 3.47 6.64
CA PRO A 4 -6.64 2.90 7.68
C PRO A 4 -7.42 2.46 8.92
N ILE A 5 -8.51 3.16 9.25
CA ILE A 5 -9.39 2.80 10.37
C ILE A 5 -10.14 1.51 10.06
N ALA A 6 -10.67 1.37 8.84
CA ALA A 6 -11.31 0.13 8.40
C ALA A 6 -10.34 -1.06 8.40
N HIS A 7 -9.09 -0.85 7.98
CA HIS A 7 -8.01 -1.85 8.06
C HIS A 7 -7.81 -2.38 9.49
N ILE A 8 -7.68 -1.47 10.45
CA ILE A 8 -7.50 -1.85 11.86
C ILE A 8 -8.76 -2.52 12.41
N ALA A 9 -9.94 -1.96 12.14
CA ALA A 9 -11.21 -2.47 12.66
C ALA A 9 -11.50 -3.89 12.14
N ILE A 10 -11.41 -4.12 10.83
CA ILE A 10 -11.67 -5.43 10.23
C ILE A 10 -10.60 -6.44 10.68
N GLY A 11 -9.32 -6.06 10.68
CA GLY A 11 -8.25 -6.94 11.15
C GLY A 11 -8.40 -7.33 12.63
N ALA A 12 -8.85 -6.42 13.49
CA ALA A 12 -9.06 -6.69 14.91
C ALA A 12 -10.32 -7.54 15.17
N VAL A 13 -11.45 -7.18 14.57
CA VAL A 13 -12.74 -7.87 14.75
C VAL A 13 -12.66 -9.32 14.24
N TYR A 14 -12.01 -9.55 13.10
CA TYR A 14 -11.93 -10.86 12.46
C TYR A 14 -10.60 -11.59 12.74
N ARG A 15 -9.86 -11.21 13.79
CA ARG A 15 -8.54 -11.77 14.10
C ARG A 15 -8.51 -13.30 14.18
N ASN A 16 -9.53 -13.90 14.80
CA ASN A 16 -9.62 -15.35 15.03
C ASN A 16 -10.53 -16.06 14.01
N GLU A 17 -11.14 -15.30 13.11
CA GLU A 17 -12.13 -15.78 12.14
C GLU A 17 -11.47 -16.24 10.82
N CYS A 18 -10.14 -16.31 10.78
CA CYS A 18 -9.37 -16.83 9.64
C CYS A 18 -8.18 -17.68 10.11
N PRO A 19 -8.42 -18.86 10.70
CA PRO A 19 -7.36 -19.79 11.08
C PRO A 19 -6.52 -20.27 9.87
N ALA A 20 -7.05 -20.20 8.64
CA ALA A 20 -6.32 -20.59 7.44
C ALA A 20 -5.09 -19.72 7.16
N ALA A 21 -5.17 -18.46 7.55
CA ALA A 21 -4.09 -17.50 7.37
C ALA A 21 -4.17 -16.45 8.50
N PRO A 22 -3.65 -16.77 9.70
CA PRO A 22 -3.68 -15.85 10.85
C PRO A 22 -2.91 -14.55 10.61
N PHE A 23 -2.06 -14.53 9.58
CA PHE A 23 -1.31 -13.36 9.15
C PHE A 23 -2.14 -12.36 8.32
N ILE A 24 -3.29 -12.74 7.73
CA ILE A 24 -4.14 -11.79 6.96
C ILE A 24 -4.72 -10.71 7.88
N PRO A 25 -5.39 -11.02 9.00
CA PRO A 25 -5.90 -9.99 9.90
C PRO A 25 -4.78 -9.13 10.51
N LEU A 26 -3.63 -9.74 10.85
CA LEU A 26 -2.46 -9.02 11.36
C LEU A 26 -1.90 -8.05 10.30
N TYR A 27 -1.87 -8.48 9.03
CA TYR A 27 -1.47 -7.64 7.92
C TYR A 27 -2.31 -6.37 7.83
N LEU A 28 -3.64 -6.48 7.95
CA LEU A 28 -4.55 -5.33 7.91
C LEU A 28 -4.31 -4.37 9.10
N ILE A 29 -4.08 -4.89 10.30
CA ILE A 29 -3.81 -4.04 11.48
C ILE A 29 -2.51 -3.26 11.30
N VAL A 30 -1.42 -3.95 10.95
CA VAL A 30 -0.08 -3.33 10.85
C VAL A 30 -0.02 -2.34 9.68
N SER A 31 -0.63 -2.67 8.53
CA SER A 31 -0.70 -1.76 7.39
C SER A 31 -1.55 -0.53 7.71
N GLY A 32 -2.69 -0.68 8.39
CA GLY A 32 -3.53 0.43 8.83
C GLY A 32 -2.82 1.34 9.84
N ALA A 33 -2.22 0.77 10.87
CA ALA A 33 -1.49 1.52 11.91
C ALA A 33 -0.28 2.26 11.32
N GLY A 34 0.56 1.57 10.53
CA GLY A 34 1.71 2.19 9.91
C GLY A 34 1.34 3.31 8.93
N SER A 35 0.22 3.17 8.19
CA SER A 35 -0.29 4.23 7.32
C SER A 35 -0.77 5.46 8.09
N LEU A 36 -1.42 5.28 9.25
CA LEU A 36 -1.80 6.39 10.13
C LEU A 36 -0.57 7.10 10.71
N LEU A 37 0.42 6.34 11.16
CA LEU A 37 1.68 6.88 11.67
C LEU A 37 2.41 7.70 10.61
N LEU A 38 2.50 7.18 9.38
CA LEU A 38 3.10 7.90 8.26
C LEU A 38 2.33 9.20 7.98
N THR A 39 1.00 9.14 7.89
CA THR A 39 0.16 10.32 7.62
C THR A 39 0.29 11.37 8.72
N ALA A 40 0.31 10.95 9.99
CA ALA A 40 0.51 11.86 11.12
C ALA A 40 1.89 12.54 11.05
N HIS A 41 2.96 11.77 10.78
CA HIS A 41 4.31 12.32 10.73
C HIS A 41 4.52 13.32 9.58
N LEU A 42 3.80 13.14 8.45
CA LEU A 42 3.77 14.09 7.34
C LEU A 42 2.92 15.34 7.65
N ALA A 43 1.83 15.19 8.40
CA ALA A 43 0.92 16.29 8.76
C ALA A 43 1.43 17.18 9.90
N PHE A 44 2.41 16.69 10.68
CA PHE A 44 3.03 17.42 11.79
C PHE A 44 4.50 17.81 11.52
N PRO A 45 4.81 18.56 10.45
CA PRO A 45 6.18 19.05 10.21
C PRO A 45 6.64 20.04 11.29
N LYS A 46 5.70 20.62 12.06
CA LYS A 46 5.93 21.66 13.07
C LYS A 46 6.65 21.17 14.34
N PHE A 47 6.72 19.86 14.59
CA PHE A 47 7.50 19.32 15.72
C PHE A 47 8.97 19.10 15.37
N ILE A 48 9.33 19.20 14.09
CA ILE A 48 10.71 19.18 13.66
C ILE A 48 11.24 20.57 13.99
N GLY A 49 11.98 20.71 15.09
CA GLY A 49 12.85 21.85 15.26
C GLY A 49 13.73 21.93 14.02
N TRP A 50 13.46 22.90 13.15
CA TRP A 50 14.35 23.26 12.04
C TRP A 50 15.59 23.88 12.65
N ASN A 51 16.39 23.03 13.28
CA ASN A 51 17.70 23.36 13.76
C ASN A 51 18.55 23.74 12.54
N GLU A 52 19.37 24.80 12.67
CA GLU A 52 20.20 25.34 11.58
C GLU A 52 21.18 24.29 11.00
N ASP A 53 21.47 23.23 11.75
CA ASP A 53 22.28 22.07 11.39
C ASP A 53 21.58 21.01 10.52
N GLY A 54 20.28 21.13 10.24
CA GLY A 54 19.53 20.24 9.33
C GLY A 54 19.40 18.78 9.82
N LEU A 55 19.87 18.47 11.04
CA LEU A 55 19.83 17.13 11.63
C LEU A 55 18.39 16.63 11.84
N GLY A 56 17.48 17.53 12.22
CA GLY A 56 16.05 17.23 12.37
C GLY A 56 15.40 16.78 11.07
N PHE A 57 15.73 17.43 9.95
CA PHE A 57 15.23 17.04 8.62
C PHE A 57 15.78 15.67 8.18
N LYS A 58 17.08 15.41 8.38
CA LYS A 58 17.67 14.09 8.08
C LYS A 58 17.03 12.97 8.90
N SER A 59 16.84 13.19 10.20
CA SER A 59 16.18 12.21 11.08
C SER A 59 14.74 11.95 10.66
N TRP A 60 13.99 13.01 10.32
CA TRP A 60 12.62 12.89 9.80
C TRP A 60 12.59 12.12 8.48
N LEU A 61 13.47 12.45 7.54
CA LEU A 61 13.55 11.78 6.24
C LEU A 61 13.90 10.29 6.41
N TYR A 62 14.87 9.99 7.28
CA TYR A 62 15.26 8.61 7.60
C TYR A 62 14.08 7.81 8.18
N TYR A 63 13.34 8.38 9.14
CA TYR A 63 12.16 7.74 9.71
C TYR A 63 11.09 7.46 8.65
N ASN A 64 10.77 8.45 7.80
CA ASN A 64 9.77 8.28 6.74
C ASN A 64 10.19 7.23 5.70
N ILE A 65 11.45 7.23 5.27
CA ILE A 65 11.98 6.22 4.34
C ILE A 65 11.93 4.83 4.99
N SER A 66 12.40 4.70 6.24
CA SER A 66 12.39 3.43 6.97
C SER A 66 10.97 2.87 7.12
N LEU A 67 10.01 3.72 7.52
CA LEU A 67 8.61 3.31 7.67
C LEU A 67 7.99 2.92 6.32
N SER A 68 8.30 3.66 5.26
CA SER A 68 7.82 3.36 3.91
C SER A 68 8.38 2.03 3.38
N LEU A 69 9.66 1.75 3.58
CA LEU A 69 10.29 0.48 3.21
C LEU A 69 9.69 -0.69 4.00
N PHE A 70 9.49 -0.51 5.31
CA PHE A 70 8.82 -1.50 6.14
C PHE A 70 7.41 -1.81 5.63
N LEU A 71 6.61 -0.77 5.34
CA LEU A 71 5.26 -0.94 4.78
C LEU A 71 5.27 -1.61 3.41
N PHE A 72 6.27 -1.36 2.57
CA PHE A 72 6.41 -1.99 1.26
C PHE A 72 6.71 -3.49 1.38
N ILE A 73 7.66 -3.87 2.23
CA ILE A 73 7.97 -5.28 2.52
C ILE A 73 6.74 -5.98 3.13
N TRP A 74 6.07 -5.30 4.05
CA TRP A 74 4.85 -5.79 4.68
C TRP A 74 3.69 -5.98 3.69
N PHE A 75 3.57 -5.10 2.70
CA PHE A 75 2.63 -5.24 1.59
C PHE A 75 2.88 -6.53 0.80
N ILE A 76 4.13 -6.81 0.43
CA ILE A 76 4.49 -8.05 -0.28
C ILE A 76 4.13 -9.28 0.56
N PHE A 77 4.41 -9.24 1.86
CA PHE A 77 4.05 -10.32 2.78
C PHE A 77 2.53 -10.55 2.85
N GLY A 78 1.75 -9.47 2.91
CA GLY A 78 0.28 -9.54 2.83
C GLY A 78 -0.22 -10.18 1.54
N ASN A 79 0.37 -9.80 0.40
CA ASN A 79 0.06 -10.40 -0.91
C ASN A 79 0.30 -11.91 -0.91
N TYR A 80 1.48 -12.34 -0.44
CA TYR A 80 1.81 -13.75 -0.35
C TYR A 80 0.75 -14.52 0.46
N HIS A 81 0.36 -14.02 1.64
CA HIS A 81 -0.63 -14.69 2.47
C HIS A 81 -2.02 -14.74 1.85
N VAL A 82 -2.49 -13.64 1.25
CA VAL A 82 -3.81 -13.60 0.58
C VAL A 82 -3.84 -14.56 -0.61
N TYR A 83 -2.81 -14.56 -1.45
CA TYR A 83 -2.76 -15.44 -2.63
C TYR A 83 -2.45 -16.90 -2.30
N SER A 84 -1.73 -17.18 -1.21
CA SER A 84 -1.38 -18.55 -0.80
C SER A 84 -2.60 -19.43 -0.48
N ILE A 85 -3.69 -18.81 -0.04
CA ILE A 85 -4.93 -19.51 0.31
C ILE A 85 -6.01 -19.38 -0.78
N TYR A 86 -5.69 -18.87 -1.97
CA TYR A 86 -6.66 -18.74 -3.05
C TYR A 86 -6.86 -20.06 -3.82
N PRO A 87 -8.11 -20.52 -4.03
CA PRO A 87 -9.37 -20.01 -3.47
C PRO A 87 -9.58 -20.43 -2.00
N PRO A 88 -10.05 -19.53 -1.12
CA PRO A 88 -10.19 -19.85 0.31
C PRO A 88 -11.44 -20.68 0.59
N ASN A 89 -11.41 -21.46 1.66
CA ASN A 89 -12.59 -22.13 2.19
C ASN A 89 -13.37 -21.20 3.14
N TYR A 90 -14.59 -20.83 2.75
CA TYR A 90 -15.47 -19.98 3.57
C TYR A 90 -16.36 -20.77 4.55
N ASN A 91 -16.44 -22.09 4.40
CA ASN A 91 -17.34 -22.93 5.17
C ASN A 91 -16.69 -23.30 6.51
N LYS A 92 -17.34 -22.91 7.62
CA LYS A 92 -16.85 -23.19 8.98
C LYS A 92 -17.04 -24.66 9.40
N ASP A 93 -17.97 -25.36 8.76
CA ASP A 93 -18.51 -26.66 9.23
C ASP A 93 -18.14 -27.86 8.35
N THR A 94 -17.38 -27.66 7.27
CA THR A 94 -16.96 -28.78 6.41
C THR A 94 -15.71 -29.44 6.97
N ALA A 95 -15.89 -30.61 7.58
CA ALA A 95 -14.94 -31.70 7.44
C ALA A 95 -14.88 -32.03 5.93
N ASP A 96 -13.92 -31.44 5.23
CA ASP A 96 -13.63 -31.78 3.83
C ASP A 96 -13.30 -33.28 3.77
N PRO A 97 -13.73 -34.06 2.75
CA PRO A 97 -13.41 -35.48 2.65
C PRO A 97 -11.89 -35.78 2.58
N ILE A 98 -11.06 -34.74 2.42
CA ILE A 98 -9.61 -34.78 2.22
C ILE A 98 -8.84 -34.25 3.46
N GLY A 99 -9.54 -33.88 4.54
CA GLY A 99 -8.95 -33.40 5.80
C GLY A 99 -9.49 -32.04 6.24
N VAL A 100 -9.28 -31.66 7.50
CA VAL A 100 -9.78 -30.39 8.06
C VAL A 100 -8.99 -29.23 7.45
N ARG A 101 -9.49 -28.64 6.35
CA ARG A 101 -8.96 -27.36 5.84
C ARG A 101 -9.46 -26.22 6.73
N PRO A 102 -8.58 -25.43 7.34
CA PRO A 102 -9.00 -24.31 8.17
C PRO A 102 -9.80 -23.30 7.32
N HIS A 103 -10.88 -22.77 7.89
CA HIS A 103 -11.75 -21.81 7.22
C HIS A 103 -11.17 -20.39 7.27
N CYS A 104 -11.67 -19.50 6.40
CA CYS A 104 -11.41 -18.07 6.49
C CYS A 104 -12.68 -17.29 6.24
N ASN A 105 -12.97 -16.32 7.11
CA ASN A 105 -14.16 -15.50 6.99
C ASN A 105 -14.14 -14.66 5.70
N ARG A 106 -15.27 -14.69 4.99
CA ARG A 106 -15.43 -14.03 3.70
C ARG A 106 -15.14 -12.53 3.76
N THR A 107 -15.54 -11.86 4.83
CA THR A 107 -15.37 -10.41 4.99
C THR A 107 -13.90 -10.01 5.05
N VAL A 108 -13.12 -10.65 5.94
CA VAL A 108 -11.69 -10.30 6.11
C VAL A 108 -10.86 -10.64 4.88
N TYR A 109 -11.13 -11.79 4.27
CA TYR A 109 -10.44 -12.22 3.06
C TYR A 109 -10.71 -11.29 1.88
N LEU A 110 -12.00 -11.06 1.57
CA LEU A 110 -12.37 -10.20 0.44
C LEU A 110 -11.89 -8.76 0.67
N PHE A 111 -11.97 -8.26 1.89
CA PHE A 111 -11.47 -6.93 2.20
C PHE A 111 -9.96 -6.80 1.93
N ALA A 112 -9.16 -7.78 2.38
CA ALA A 112 -7.72 -7.80 2.11
C ALA A 112 -7.42 -7.91 0.60
N PHE A 113 -8.09 -8.84 -0.09
CA PHE A 113 -7.92 -9.07 -1.52
C PHE A 113 -8.29 -7.84 -2.38
N TRP A 114 -9.46 -7.24 -2.13
CA TRP A 114 -9.89 -6.05 -2.86
C TRP A 114 -9.01 -4.85 -2.56
N THR A 115 -8.54 -4.68 -1.32
CA THR A 115 -7.64 -3.58 -0.98
C THR A 115 -6.32 -3.69 -1.73
N ILE A 116 -5.71 -4.89 -1.78
CA ILE A 116 -4.52 -5.16 -2.58
C ILE A 116 -4.77 -4.86 -4.06
N THR A 117 -5.89 -5.34 -4.59
CA THR A 117 -6.27 -5.15 -5.99
C THR A 117 -6.43 -3.68 -6.34
N LEU A 118 -7.09 -2.91 -5.47
CA LEU A 118 -7.25 -1.46 -5.64
C LEU A 118 -5.89 -0.75 -5.60
N ILE A 119 -5.00 -1.12 -4.69
CA ILE A 119 -3.64 -0.55 -4.62
C ILE A 119 -2.90 -0.77 -5.94
N TYR A 120 -2.93 -1.98 -6.50
CA TYR A 120 -2.33 -2.25 -7.81
C TYR A 120 -2.99 -1.46 -8.94
N GLY A 121 -4.32 -1.37 -8.94
CA GLY A 121 -5.06 -0.58 -9.93
C GLY A 121 -4.68 0.89 -9.90
N PHE A 122 -4.64 1.51 -8.71
CA PHE A 122 -4.21 2.89 -8.53
C PHE A 122 -2.73 3.11 -8.91
N ALA A 123 -1.85 2.17 -8.59
CA ALA A 123 -0.44 2.25 -8.96
C ALA A 123 -0.27 2.20 -10.49
N ALA A 124 -0.93 1.26 -11.17
CA ALA A 124 -0.90 1.14 -12.63
C ALA A 124 -1.45 2.42 -13.30
N PHE A 125 -2.60 2.91 -12.84
CA PHE A 125 -3.19 4.14 -13.36
C PHE A 125 -2.28 5.36 -13.18
N SER A 126 -1.64 5.48 -12.01
CA SER A 126 -0.69 6.57 -11.73
C SER A 126 0.53 6.51 -12.64
N LEU A 127 1.10 5.32 -12.87
CA LEU A 127 2.22 5.13 -13.79
C LEU A 127 1.86 5.49 -15.23
N LEU A 128 0.63 5.16 -15.68
CA LEU A 128 0.15 5.55 -17.00
C LEU A 128 0.06 7.07 -17.15
N ILE A 129 -0.52 7.79 -16.18
CA ILE A 129 -0.61 9.25 -16.21
C ILE A 129 0.79 9.88 -16.26
N VAL A 130 1.68 9.41 -15.39
CA VAL A 130 3.06 9.91 -15.33
C VAL A 130 3.76 9.66 -16.66
N GLY A 131 3.69 8.44 -17.22
CA GLY A 131 4.26 8.14 -18.53
C GLY A 131 3.71 9.02 -19.66
N CYS A 132 2.40 9.25 -19.70
CA CYS A 132 1.75 10.11 -20.69
C CYS A 132 2.22 11.57 -20.56
N THR A 133 2.26 12.12 -19.36
CA THR A 133 2.71 13.51 -19.12
C THR A 133 4.18 13.70 -19.46
N PHE A 134 5.07 12.77 -19.11
CA PHE A 134 6.48 12.81 -19.49
C PHE A 134 6.66 12.76 -21.01
N SER A 135 5.89 11.92 -21.70
CA SER A 135 5.92 11.81 -23.17
C SER A 135 5.43 13.11 -23.84
N CYS A 136 4.34 13.71 -23.34
CA CYS A 136 3.82 14.98 -23.83
C CYS A 136 4.80 16.14 -23.60
N LEU A 137 5.43 16.22 -22.43
CA LEU A 137 6.41 17.26 -22.11
C LEU A 137 7.68 17.13 -22.95
N ALA A 138 8.16 15.90 -23.19
CA ALA A 138 9.29 15.64 -24.06
C ALA A 138 8.99 16.05 -25.52
N ALA A 139 7.80 15.71 -26.03
CA ALA A 139 7.36 16.08 -27.37
C ALA A 139 7.20 17.61 -27.52
N LEU A 140 6.60 18.29 -26.54
CA LEU A 140 6.47 19.75 -26.55
C LEU A 140 7.84 20.44 -26.53
N LYS A 141 8.77 19.96 -25.70
CA LYS A 141 10.15 20.51 -25.67
C LYS A 141 10.86 20.34 -27.01
N LEU A 142 10.76 19.17 -27.65
CA LEU A 142 11.32 18.93 -28.98
C LEU A 142 10.71 19.87 -30.03
N LEU A 143 9.39 20.03 -30.03
CA LEU A 143 8.67 20.94 -30.93
C LEU A 143 8.97 22.42 -30.67
N THR A 144 9.46 22.82 -29.49
CA THR A 144 9.92 24.19 -29.23
C THR A 144 11.39 24.43 -29.58
N VAL A 145 12.20 23.38 -29.65
CA VAL A 145 13.62 23.48 -30.07
C VAL A 145 13.76 23.49 -31.59
N LEU A 146 12.93 22.72 -32.31
CA LEU A 146 12.86 22.75 -33.78
C LEU A 146 12.65 24.15 -34.39
N PRO A 147 11.69 24.98 -33.93
CA PRO A 147 11.47 26.32 -34.50
C PRO A 147 12.58 27.31 -34.19
N PHE A 148 13.51 27.01 -33.27
CA PHE A 148 14.68 27.85 -33.04
C PHE A 148 15.77 27.60 -34.10
N GLN A 149 15.88 26.38 -34.62
CA GLN A 149 16.93 26.02 -35.58
C GLN A 149 16.63 26.47 -37.01
N GLU A 150 15.35 26.62 -37.37
CA GLU A 150 14.91 27.10 -38.68
C GLU A 150 15.00 28.63 -38.84
N MET A 151 15.25 29.39 -37.76
CA MET A 151 15.51 30.84 -37.81
C MET A 151 17.01 31.21 -37.88
N THR A 152 17.90 30.22 -37.86
CA THR A 152 19.36 30.42 -37.86
C THR A 152 20.05 30.02 -39.17
N GLU A 153 19.31 29.58 -40.18
CA GLU A 153 19.79 29.39 -41.57
C GLU A 153 19.29 30.50 -42.51
#